data_AF-A0A0M0GAN8-F1
#
_entry.id   AF-A0A0M0GAN8-F1
#
_cell.length_a   1.000
_cell.length_b   1.000
_cell.length_c   1.000
_cell.angle_alpha   90.00
_cell.angle_beta   90.00
_cell.angle_gamma   90.00
#
_symmetry.space_group_name_H-M   'P 1'
#
loop_
_entity.id
_entity.type
_entity.pdbx_description
1 polymer ?
#
loop_
_entity_poly.entity_id
_entity_poly.type
_entity_poly.pdbx_seq_one_letter_code
_entity_poly.pdbx_strand_id
1 'polypeptide(L)' 'MCKLCNGTHVIHDVSSFSIVFNTCPNCGPAPAIDNEFEEFCQRISMRKAELESARLVKEVS' A
#
# COMPACT_ATOMS: atom_id res chain seq x y z
N MET A 1 2.37 10.65 -8.87
CA MET A 1 3.31 11.37 -7.98
C MET A 1 3.35 12.84 -8.36
N CYS A 2 2.95 13.74 -7.48
CA CYS A 2 3.00 15.18 -7.78
C CYS A 2 4.38 15.77 -7.47
N LYS A 3 4.85 16.72 -8.30
CA LYS A 3 6.15 17.40 -8.10
C LYS A 3 6.22 18.24 -6.83
N LEU A 4 5.08 18.55 -6.20
CA LEU A 4 4.99 19.39 -5.00
C LEU A 4 5.05 18.58 -3.68
N CYS A 5 4.59 17.33 -3.71
CA CYS A 5 4.43 16.46 -2.55
C CYS A 5 5.43 15.29 -2.53
N ASN A 6 6.17 15.10 -3.61
CA ASN A 6 7.17 14.04 -3.78
C ASN A 6 6.67 12.62 -3.43
N GLY A 7 5.35 12.37 -3.55
CA GLY A 7 4.73 11.09 -3.20
C GLY A 7 4.10 11.01 -1.80
N THR A 8 4.26 12.03 -0.95
CA THR A 8 3.60 12.12 0.36
C THR A 8 2.21 12.75 0.21
N HIS A 9 1.20 11.92 -0.05
CA HIS A 9 -0.15 12.37 -0.40
C HIS A 9 -1.05 12.70 0.81
N VAL A 10 -0.50 12.60 2.03
CA VAL A 10 -1.23 12.78 3.28
C VAL A 10 -0.54 13.86 4.11
N ILE A 11 -1.28 14.93 4.41
CA ILE A 11 -0.89 15.98 5.35
C ILE A 11 -1.43 15.55 6.71
N HIS A 12 -0.54 15.47 7.70
CA HIS A 12 -0.92 15.22 9.09
C HIS A 12 -1.13 16.56 9.78
N ASP A 13 -2.35 16.84 10.22
CA ASP A 13 -2.59 17.89 11.21
C ASP A 13 -2.74 17.21 12.58
N VAL A 14 -1.87 17.58 13.50
CA VAL A 14 -1.80 16.99 14.85
C VAL A 14 -2.19 18.07 15.84
N SER A 15 -3.42 17.97 16.35
CA SER A 15 -3.85 18.75 17.51
C SER A 15 -3.69 17.90 18.78
N SER A 16 -3.70 18.54 19.96
CA SER A 16 -3.61 17.83 21.24
C SER A 16 -4.73 16.81 21.49
N PHE A 17 -5.79 16.81 20.67
CA PHE A 17 -6.99 15.99 20.85
C PHE A 17 -7.32 15.11 19.64
N SER A 18 -6.69 15.30 18.48
CA SER A 18 -6.96 14.50 17.29
C SER A 18 -5.86 14.57 16.24
N ILE A 19 -5.77 13.52 15.44
CA ILE A 19 -4.95 13.45 14.23
C ILE A 19 -5.90 13.47 13.04
N VAL A 20 -5.72 14.42 12.13
CA VAL A 20 -6.51 14.53 10.89
C VAL A 20 -5.60 14.27 9.70
N PHE A 21 -6.06 13.40 8.80
CA PHE A 21 -5.38 13.08 7.55
C PHE A 21 -6.06 13.85 6.42
N ASN A 22 -5.39 14.87 5.89
CA ASN A 22 -5.88 15.65 4.75
C ASN A 22 -5.16 15.22 3.47
N THR A 23 -5.90 15.08 2.36
CA THR A 23 -5.30 14.82 1.05
C THR A 23 -4.66 16.09 0.49
N CYS A 24 -3.66 15.94 -0.38
CA CYS A 24 -3.00 17.09 -0.99
C CYS A 24 -4.00 17.92 -1.82
N PRO A 25 -4.19 19.23 -1.53
CA PRO A 25 -5.21 20.06 -2.19
C PRO A 25 -4.93 20.24 -3.70
N ASN A 26 -3.70 20.05 -4.14
CA ASN A 26 -3.31 20.12 -5.56
C ASN A 26 -3.45 18.79 -6.30
N CYS A 27 -3.43 17.65 -5.60
CA CYS A 27 -3.54 16.32 -6.23
C CYS A 27 -4.96 15.76 -6.18
N GLY A 28 -5.77 16.26 -5.24
CA GLY A 28 -7.02 15.62 -4.86
C GLY A 28 -6.78 14.31 -4.11
N PRO A 29 -7.86 13.62 -3.69
CA PRO A 29 -7.74 12.22 -3.30
C PRO A 29 -7.14 11.42 -4.46
N ALA A 30 -6.25 10.47 -4.14
CA ALA A 30 -5.85 9.50 -5.16
C ALA A 30 -7.12 8.89 -5.75
N PRO A 31 -7.23 8.72 -7.08
CA PRO A 31 -8.31 7.92 -7.64
C PRO A 31 -8.31 6.59 -6.89
N ALA A 32 -9.47 6.06 -6.50
CA ALA A 32 -9.54 4.74 -5.90
C ALA A 32 -9.00 3.75 -6.95
N ILE A 33 -7.72 3.40 -6.85
CA ILE A 33 -7.08 2.48 -7.78
C ILE A 33 -7.36 1.09 -7.23
N ASP A 34 -8.62 0.67 -7.34
CA ASP A 34 -9.06 -0.68 -6.94
C ASP A 34 -8.14 -1.74 -7.60
N ASN A 35 -7.69 -1.47 -8.83
CA ASN A 35 -6.77 -2.34 -9.57
C ASN A 35 -5.36 -2.45 -8.95
N GLU A 36 -4.75 -1.38 -8.45
CA GLU A 36 -3.36 -1.45 -7.92
C GLU A 36 -3.31 -2.19 -6.59
N PHE A 37 -4.35 -2.02 -5.75
CA PHE A 37 -4.49 -2.77 -4.52
C PHE A 37 -4.76 -4.25 -4.78
N GLU A 38 -5.62 -4.56 -5.76
CA GLU A 38 -5.90 -5.94 -6.18
C GLU A 38 -4.65 -6.61 -6.75
N GLU A 39 -3.93 -5.95 -7.68
CA GLU A 39 -2.67 -6.44 -8.23
C GLU A 39 -1.60 -6.65 -7.14
N PHE A 40 -1.53 -5.76 -6.16
CA PHE A 40 -0.64 -5.91 -5.01
C PHE A 40 -1.00 -7.15 -4.18
N CYS A 41 -2.27 -7.33 -3.83
CA CYS A 41 -2.77 -8.48 -3.09
C CYS A 41 -2.52 -9.80 -3.84
N GLN A 42 -2.70 -9.81 -5.17
CA GLN A 42 -2.40 -10.97 -6.00
C GLN A 42 -0.92 -11.33 -5.97
N ARG A 43 0.00 -10.35 -6.11
CA ARG A 43 1.45 -10.61 -6.02
C ARG A 43 1.88 -11.18 -4.67
N ILE A 44 1.34 -10.66 -3.57
CA ILE A 44 1.62 -11.18 -2.22
C ILE A 44 1.13 -12.62 -2.09
N SER A 45 -0.06 -12.92 -2.63
CA SER A 45 -0.66 -14.27 -2.58
C SER A 45 0.19 -15.28 -3.36
N MET A 46 0.67 -14.93 -4.55
CA MET A 46 1.55 -15.81 -5.34
C MET A 46 2.87 -16.09 -4.62
N ARG A 47 3.53 -15.06 -4.06
CA ARG A 47 4.77 -15.22 -3.31
C ARG A 47 4.61 -16.09 -2.08
N LYS A 48 3.47 -15.98 -1.38
CA LYS A 48 3.16 -16.83 -0.24
C LYS A 48 3.04 -18.31 -0.65
N ALA A 49 2.34 -18.58 -1.76
CA ALA A 49 2.21 -19.94 -2.29
C ALA A 49 3.54 -20.55 -2.75
N GLU A 50 4.42 -19.76 -3.38
CA GLU A 50 5.78 -20.19 -3.73
C GLU A 50 6.60 -20.58 -2.50
N LEU A 51 6.54 -19.76 -1.44
CA LEU A 51 7.26 -20.03 -0.19
C LEU A 51 6.73 -21.26 0.54
N GLU A 52 5.41 -21.43 0.61
CA GLU A 52 4.78 -22.63 1.19
C GLU A 52 5.16 -23.89 0.40
N SER A 53 5.13 -23.83 -0.93
CA SER A 53 5.57 -24.94 -1.79
C SER A 53 7.04 -25.28 -1.58
N ALA A 54 7.92 -24.27 -1.53
CA ALA A 54 9.34 -24.45 -1.27
C ALA A 54 9.62 -25.03 0.13
N ARG A 55 8.79 -24.68 1.12
CA ARG A 55 8.88 -25.24 2.48
C ARG A 55 8.47 -26.72 2.49
N LEU A 56 7.39 -27.09 1.81
CA LEU A 56 6.95 -28.49 1.73
C LEU A 56 8.00 -29.39 1.04
N VAL A 57 8.66 -28.89 -0.01
CA VAL A 57 9.74 -29.63 -0.68
C VAL A 57 10.92 -29.90 0.27
N LYS A 58 11.24 -28.94 1.15
CA LYS A 58 12.28 -29.10 2.18
C LYS A 58 11.89 -30.02 3.32
N GLU A 59 10.61 -30.15 3.65
CA GLU A 59 10.13 -31.04 4.73
C GLU A 59 10.02 -32.50 4.27
N VAL A 60 9.97 -32.75 2.95
CA VAL A 60 9.84 -34.11 2.34
C VAL A 60 11.19 -34.66 1.84
N SER A 61 12.25 -33.83 1.78
CA SER A 61 13.62 -34.23 1.39
C SER A 61 14.47 -34.58 2.61
#